data_AF-A0A7V9AHK8-F1
#
_entry.id   AF-A0A7V9AHK8-F1
#
_cell.length_a   1.000
_cell.length_b   1.000
_cell.length_c   1.000
_cell.angle_alpha   90.00
_cell.angle_beta   90.00
_cell.angle_gamma   90.00
#
_symmetry.space_group_name_H-M   'P 1'
#
loop_
_entity.id
_entity.type
_entity.pdbx_description
1 polymer ?
#
loop_
_entity_poly.entity_id
_entity_poly.type
_entity_poly.pdbx_seq_one_letter_code
_entity_poly.pdbx_strand_id
1 'polypeptide(L)'
;MGLRHWLRHRMVGEEVGDVPPSSSLVGSLLGREPERASVLGEYDSRSYPAELAELLRNRQEVTEALLQIDIADPDARVEAVPQLRELLRIYPHPLVYETLVLACVHAGRYDEAKGVAFAAQARREECARSDHPEIRAEIEHLKGWTSEEVDRLAREREARRSRAPG
;
A
#
# COMPACT_ATOMS: atom_id res chain seq x y z
N MET A 1 7.13 14.81 -10.37
CA MET A 1 6.14 13.70 -10.49
C MET A 1 5.77 13.26 -9.08
N GLY A 2 4.67 13.81 -8.54
CA GLY A 2 4.31 13.62 -7.13
C GLY A 2 3.54 12.31 -6.87
N LEU A 3 3.58 11.84 -5.63
CA LEU A 3 2.93 10.60 -5.20
C LEU A 3 1.44 10.52 -5.54
N ARG A 4 0.75 11.67 -5.62
CA ARG A 4 -0.65 11.77 -6.06
C ARG A 4 -0.87 11.40 -7.53
N HIS A 5 0.12 11.59 -8.41
CA HIS A 5 0.06 11.13 -9.80
C HIS A 5 0.30 9.62 -9.89
N TRP A 6 1.19 9.10 -9.04
CA TRP A 6 1.49 7.66 -8.95
C TRP A 6 0.32 6.85 -8.35
N LEU A 7 -0.32 7.32 -7.27
CA LEU A 7 -1.49 6.66 -6.68
C LEU A 7 -2.71 6.65 -7.62
N ARG A 8 -2.90 7.71 -8.41
CA ARG A 8 -4.02 7.83 -9.35
C ARG A 8 -3.87 6.89 -10.57
N HIS A 9 -2.65 6.63 -11.01
CA HIS A 9 -2.35 5.73 -12.13
C HIS A 9 -2.36 4.23 -11.73
N ARG A 10 -2.44 3.94 -10.43
CA ARG A 10 -2.39 2.59 -9.87
C ARG A 10 -3.73 2.07 -9.36
N MET A 11 -4.63 2.98 -8.97
CA MET A 11 -5.97 2.66 -8.46
C MET A 11 -7.05 2.75 -9.54
N VAL A 12 -6.77 3.39 -10.66
CA VAL A 12 -7.62 3.37 -11.85
C VAL A 12 -6.99 2.37 -12.81
N GLY A 13 -7.47 1.14 -12.79
CA GLY A 13 -7.34 0.29 -13.95
C GLY A 13 -8.07 1.00 -15.09
N GLU A 14 -7.32 1.62 -16.01
CA GLU A 14 -7.85 1.99 -17.32
C GLU A 14 -7.24 1.05 -18.35
N GLU A 15 -8.14 0.21 -18.83
CA GLU A 15 -7.98 -0.79 -19.85
C GLU A 15 -7.59 -0.16 -21.19
N VAL A 16 -6.81 -0.96 -21.91
CA VAL A 16 -6.67 -0.92 -23.36
C VAL A 16 -8.07 -0.88 -24.00
N GLY A 17 -8.21 -0.01 -25.00
CA GLY A 17 -9.46 0.22 -25.69
C GLY A 17 -10.09 -1.01 -26.37
N ASP A 18 -11.41 -0.89 -26.50
CA ASP A 18 -12.31 -1.44 -27.54
C ASP A 18 -12.22 -2.95 -27.84
N VAL A 19 -13.21 -3.72 -27.37
CA VAL A 19 -14.35 -4.30 -28.14
C VAL A 19 -15.22 -5.16 -27.17
N PRO A 20 -16.58 -5.10 -27.21
CA PRO A 20 -17.48 -5.88 -26.34
C PRO A 20 -17.81 -7.28 -26.93
N PRO A 21 -18.42 -8.20 -26.16
CA PRO A 21 -19.88 -8.33 -26.28
C PRO A 21 -20.63 -8.69 -24.98
N SER A 22 -21.77 -8.01 -24.80
CA SER A 22 -23.05 -8.49 -24.28
C SER A 22 -23.08 -9.69 -23.32
N SER A 23 -23.55 -9.47 -22.09
CA SER A 23 -24.94 -9.75 -21.70
C SER A 23 -25.14 -9.62 -20.20
N SER A 24 -26.37 -9.26 -19.83
CA SER A 24 -26.92 -9.18 -18.47
C SER A 24 -26.41 -8.04 -17.60
N LEU A 25 -27.14 -6.93 -17.63
CA LEU A 25 -28.14 -6.66 -16.59
C LEU A 25 -28.96 -5.41 -16.95
N VAL A 26 -30.05 -5.66 -17.67
CA VAL A 26 -31.26 -4.86 -17.53
C VAL A 26 -32.06 -5.50 -16.40
N GLY A 27 -32.36 -4.71 -15.35
CA GLY A 27 -33.14 -5.11 -14.17
C GLY A 27 -32.32 -4.90 -12.89
N SER A 28 -32.73 -4.13 -11.89
CA SER A 28 -34.09 -3.80 -11.46
C SER A 28 -34.09 -2.50 -10.66
N LEU A 29 -34.88 -1.53 -11.12
CA LEU A 29 -35.18 -0.29 -10.40
C LEU A 29 -36.45 -0.41 -9.53
N LEU A 30 -37.09 -1.58 -9.45
CA LEU A 30 -38.29 -1.80 -8.65
C LEU A 30 -38.34 -3.27 -8.19
N GLY A 31 -38.41 -3.48 -6.88
CA GLY A 31 -38.81 -4.75 -6.29
C GLY A 31 -37.67 -5.57 -5.69
N ARG A 32 -37.56 -5.49 -4.34
CA ARG A 32 -37.22 -6.59 -3.43
C ARG A 32 -36.15 -7.54 -3.99
N GLU A 33 -34.87 -7.19 -3.81
CA GLU A 33 -33.82 -8.17 -4.09
C GLU A 33 -34.01 -9.38 -3.17
N PRO A 34 -34.13 -10.60 -3.71
CA PRO A 34 -34.08 -11.80 -2.89
C PRO A 34 -32.71 -11.83 -2.21
N GLU A 35 -32.68 -12.21 -0.94
CA GLU A 35 -31.46 -12.68 -0.27
C GLU A 35 -30.83 -13.73 -1.19
N ARG A 36 -29.83 -13.32 -1.98
CA ARG A 36 -28.98 -14.27 -2.67
C ARG A 36 -28.22 -14.96 -1.55
N ALA A 37 -28.60 -16.21 -1.29
CA ALA A 37 -27.81 -17.11 -0.50
C ALA A 37 -26.38 -17.04 -1.06
N SER A 38 -25.48 -16.40 -0.30
CA SER A 38 -24.05 -16.41 -0.57
C SER A 38 -23.67 -17.89 -0.73
N VAL A 39 -23.08 -18.20 -1.88
CA VAL A 39 -22.47 -19.51 -2.11
C VAL A 39 -21.47 -19.67 -0.97
N LEU A 40 -21.57 -20.76 -0.21
CA LEU A 40 -20.67 -21.10 0.90
C LEU A 40 -19.21 -20.79 0.50
N GLY A 41 -18.67 -19.67 1.00
CA GLY A 41 -17.29 -19.23 0.75
C GLY A 41 -17.11 -17.87 0.05
N GLU A 42 -18.14 -17.23 -0.49
CA GLU A 42 -18.02 -15.88 -1.08
C GLU A 42 -18.49 -14.81 -0.08
N TYR A 43 -17.52 -14.15 0.57
CA TYR A 43 -17.78 -13.00 1.42
C TYR A 43 -18.04 -11.76 0.54
N ASP A 44 -19.21 -11.17 0.68
CA ASP A 44 -19.51 -9.82 0.22
C ASP A 44 -19.20 -8.78 1.32
N SER A 45 -19.22 -7.49 0.97
CA SER A 45 -18.96 -6.40 1.92
C SER A 45 -19.93 -6.32 3.11
N ARG A 46 -21.01 -7.12 3.10
CA ARG A 46 -22.03 -7.23 4.15
C ARG A 46 -21.93 -8.53 4.96
N SER A 47 -21.07 -9.46 4.57
CA SER A 47 -20.96 -10.81 5.15
C SER A 47 -19.56 -11.15 5.65
N TYR A 48 -18.62 -10.19 5.65
CA TYR A 48 -17.29 -10.40 6.23
C TYR A 48 -17.34 -10.83 7.70
N PRO A 49 -16.42 -11.72 8.13
CA PRO A 49 -16.16 -11.94 9.54
C PRO A 49 -15.83 -10.60 10.22
N ALA A 50 -16.29 -10.42 11.46
CA ALA A 50 -16.16 -9.15 12.18
C ALA A 50 -14.70 -8.64 12.24
N GLU A 51 -13.74 -9.55 12.40
CA GLU A 51 -12.31 -9.26 12.44
C GLU A 51 -11.79 -8.70 11.10
N LEU A 52 -12.20 -9.27 9.98
CA LEU A 52 -11.84 -8.76 8.66
C LEU A 52 -12.50 -7.42 8.37
N ALA A 53 -13.76 -7.24 8.76
CA ALA A 53 -14.44 -5.96 8.62
C ALA A 53 -13.72 -4.85 9.42
N GLU A 54 -13.22 -5.15 10.62
CA GLU A 54 -12.40 -4.22 11.41
C GLU A 54 -11.05 -3.94 10.75
N LEU A 55 -10.38 -4.98 10.25
CA LEU A 55 -9.12 -4.84 9.55
C LEU A 55 -9.26 -3.93 8.32
N LEU A 56 -10.32 -4.10 7.51
CA LEU A 56 -10.61 -3.26 6.35
C LEU A 56 -10.96 -1.83 6.72
N ARG A 57 -11.62 -1.59 7.87
CA ARG A 57 -11.82 -0.24 8.41
C ARG A 57 -10.50 0.42 8.78
N ASN A 58 -9.66 -0.25 9.57
CA ASN A 58 -8.35 0.28 9.98
C ASN A 58 -7.45 0.55 8.76
N ARG A 59 -7.51 -0.32 7.75
CA ARG A 59 -6.83 -0.12 6.46
C ARG A 59 -7.30 1.17 5.77
N GLN A 60 -8.62 1.39 5.71
CA GLN A 60 -9.20 2.58 5.08
C GLN A 60 -8.77 3.86 5.82
N GLU A 61 -8.86 3.87 7.14
CA GLU A 61 -8.44 5.01 7.98
C GLU A 61 -6.95 5.36 7.76
N VAL A 62 -6.09 4.35 7.76
CA VAL A 62 -4.64 4.55 7.50
C VAL A 62 -4.39 5.03 6.07
N THR A 63 -5.13 4.54 5.08
CA THR A 63 -5.01 4.99 3.70
C THR A 63 -5.41 6.45 3.55
N GLU A 64 -6.53 6.85 4.15
CA GLU A 64 -7.00 8.23 4.15
C GLU A 64 -6.02 9.16 4.84
N ALA A 65 -5.52 8.76 6.01
CA ALA A 65 -4.51 9.54 6.73
C ALA A 65 -3.22 9.69 5.92
N LEU A 66 -2.74 8.62 5.27
CA LEU A 66 -1.56 8.67 4.41
C LEU A 66 -1.73 9.67 3.25
N LEU A 67 -2.93 9.80 2.68
CA LEU A 67 -3.22 10.75 1.60
C LEU A 67 -3.15 12.23 2.05
N GLN A 68 -3.28 12.48 3.36
CA GLN A 68 -3.17 13.81 3.97
C GLN A 68 -1.73 14.19 4.33
N ILE A 69 -0.83 13.22 4.47
CA ILE A 69 0.58 13.48 4.76
C ILE A 69 1.27 14.01 3.50
N ASP A 70 2.05 15.08 3.64
CA ASP A 70 2.90 15.55 2.55
C ASP A 70 4.17 14.69 2.44
N ILE A 71 4.33 14.07 1.28
CA ILE A 71 5.44 13.18 0.93
C ILE A 71 5.86 13.39 -0.53
N ALA A 72 5.56 14.58 -1.08
CA ALA A 72 5.80 14.91 -2.48
C ALA A 72 7.30 14.96 -2.81
N ASP A 73 8.11 15.52 -1.92
CA ASP A 73 9.56 15.67 -2.07
C ASP A 73 10.34 14.97 -0.94
N PRO A 74 11.67 14.85 -1.06
CA PRO A 74 12.49 14.16 -0.07
C PRO A 74 12.43 14.76 1.35
N ASP A 75 12.36 16.08 1.50
CA ASP A 75 12.42 16.73 2.81
C ASP A 75 11.07 16.54 3.54
N ALA A 76 9.96 16.73 2.84
CA ALA A 76 8.62 16.42 3.35
C ALA A 76 8.50 14.95 3.82
N ARG A 77 9.10 14.00 3.09
CA ARG A 77 9.15 12.59 3.52
C ARG A 77 9.92 12.40 4.82
N VAL A 78 11.03 13.10 5.00
CA VAL A 78 11.82 13.02 6.25
C VAL A 78 11.00 13.54 7.42
N GLU A 79 10.28 14.64 7.24
CA GLU A 79 9.40 15.21 8.25
C GLU A 79 8.21 14.30 8.58
N ALA A 80 7.70 13.56 7.60
CA ALA A 80 6.59 12.64 7.75
C ALA A 80 6.90 11.36 8.56
N VAL A 81 8.18 11.04 8.84
CA VAL A 81 8.59 9.79 9.52
C VAL A 81 7.80 9.50 10.81
N PRO A 82 7.58 10.46 11.74
CA PRO A 82 6.83 10.20 12.96
C PRO A 82 5.37 9.82 12.69
N GLN A 83 4.72 10.48 11.73
CA GLN A 83 3.33 10.22 11.36
C GLN A 83 3.19 8.84 10.69
N LEU A 84 4.11 8.50 9.77
CA LEU A 84 4.13 7.19 9.11
C LEU A 84 4.28 6.04 10.12
N ARG A 85 5.12 6.23 11.15
CA ARG A 85 5.26 5.25 12.23
C ARG A 85 3.98 5.08 13.02
N GLU A 86 3.26 6.17 13.31
CA GLU A 86 2.00 6.10 14.04
C GLU A 86 0.93 5.35 13.23
N LEU A 87 0.85 5.61 11.92
CA LEU A 87 -0.04 4.85 11.03
C LEU A 87 0.23 3.34 11.08
N LEU A 88 1.49 2.92 11.13
CA LEU A 88 1.85 1.51 11.24
C LEU A 88 1.43 0.86 12.57
N ARG A 89 1.20 1.64 13.63
CA ARG A 89 0.68 1.12 14.90
C ARG A 89 -0.82 0.85 14.84
N ILE A 90 -1.54 1.62 14.03
CA ILE A 90 -2.98 1.46 13.78
C ILE A 90 -3.21 0.26 12.86
N TYR A 91 -2.52 0.25 11.72
CA TYR A 91 -2.60 -0.83 10.76
C TYR A 91 -1.24 -0.98 10.04
N PRO A 92 -0.66 -2.19 10.01
CA PRO A 92 0.61 -2.46 9.33
C PRO A 92 0.43 -2.45 7.80
N HIS A 93 0.10 -1.29 7.22
CA HIS A 93 -0.21 -1.15 5.81
C HIS A 93 1.06 -1.26 4.96
N PRO A 94 1.11 -2.16 3.95
CA PRO A 94 2.27 -2.34 3.08
C PRO A 94 2.78 -1.04 2.40
N LEU A 95 1.87 -0.18 1.93
CA LEU A 95 2.23 1.13 1.34
C LEU A 95 2.89 2.09 2.34
N VAL A 96 2.45 2.08 3.60
CA VAL A 96 3.05 2.94 4.65
C VAL A 96 4.46 2.45 4.96
N TYR A 97 4.69 1.13 5.00
CA TYR A 97 6.03 0.57 5.11
C TYR A 97 6.95 1.03 3.98
N GLU A 98 6.52 0.91 2.72
CA GLU A 98 7.30 1.37 1.57
C GLU A 98 7.63 2.87 1.64
N THR A 99 6.64 3.69 2.03
CA THR A 99 6.83 5.12 2.21
C THR A 99 7.82 5.42 3.34
N LEU A 100 7.76 4.68 4.44
CA LEU A 100 8.67 4.84 5.57
C LEU A 100 10.10 4.41 5.23
N VAL A 101 10.30 3.33 4.46
CA VAL A 101 11.64 2.95 3.96
C VAL A 101 12.24 4.10 3.16
N LEU A 102 11.48 4.67 2.22
CA LEU A 102 11.93 5.81 1.41
C LEU A 102 12.26 7.03 2.27
N ALA A 103 11.41 7.35 3.24
CA ALA A 103 11.62 8.45 4.17
C ALA A 103 12.92 8.27 4.98
N CYS A 104 13.17 7.07 5.53
CA CYS A 104 14.40 6.76 6.26
C CYS A 104 15.64 6.83 5.34
N VAL A 105 15.54 6.36 4.10
CA VAL A 105 16.63 6.48 3.11
C VAL A 105 16.93 7.95 2.80
N HIS A 106 15.90 8.79 2.61
CA HIS A 106 16.09 10.23 2.37
C HIS A 106 16.70 10.94 3.59
N ALA A 107 16.33 10.53 4.80
CA ALA A 107 16.93 11.02 6.04
C ALA A 107 18.38 10.54 6.25
N GLY A 108 18.89 9.63 5.41
CA GLY A 108 20.20 8.98 5.60
C GLY A 108 20.23 7.98 6.76
N ARG A 109 19.08 7.57 7.28
CA ARG A 109 18.92 6.61 8.38
C ARG A 109 18.86 5.19 7.83
N TYR A 110 19.97 4.73 7.27
CA TYR A 110 20.03 3.45 6.55
C TYR A 110 19.79 2.22 7.41
N ASP A 111 20.33 2.18 8.64
CA ASP A 111 20.13 1.03 9.54
C ASP A 111 18.65 0.87 9.91
N GLU A 112 17.96 1.99 10.11
CA GLU A 112 16.53 1.99 10.33
C GLU A 112 15.75 1.58 9.09
N ALA A 113 16.12 2.11 7.92
CA ALA A 113 15.51 1.73 6.66
C ALA A 113 15.59 0.22 6.41
N LYS A 114 16.68 -0.46 6.81
CA LYS A 114 16.79 -1.92 6.76
C LYS A 114 15.79 -2.61 7.68
N GLY A 115 15.69 -2.15 8.93
CA GLY A 115 14.72 -2.68 9.89
C GLY A 115 13.28 -2.55 9.37
N VAL A 116 12.95 -1.40 8.79
CA VAL A 116 11.64 -1.16 8.17
C VAL A 116 11.45 -2.03 6.92
N ALA A 117 12.47 -2.19 6.07
CA ALA A 117 12.39 -3.05 4.88
C ALA A 117 12.17 -4.52 5.25
N PHE A 118 12.84 -5.01 6.30
CA PHE A 118 12.62 -6.34 6.84
C PHE A 118 11.18 -6.53 7.34
N ALA A 119 10.65 -5.57 8.11
CA ALA A 119 9.26 -5.60 8.56
C ALA A 119 8.27 -5.52 7.38
N ALA A 120 8.57 -4.72 6.36
CA ALA A 120 7.77 -4.61 5.14
C ALA A 120 7.70 -5.94 4.39
N GLN A 121 8.80 -6.70 4.35
CA GLN A 121 8.83 -8.02 3.73
C GLN A 121 8.01 -9.02 4.53
N ALA A 122 8.18 -9.07 5.84
CA ALA A 122 7.36 -9.94 6.70
C ALA A 122 5.86 -9.69 6.49
N ARG A 123 5.46 -8.40 6.49
CA ARG A 123 4.07 -8.02 6.24
C ARG A 123 3.59 -8.42 4.85
N ARG A 124 4.43 -8.27 3.82
CA ARG A 124 4.08 -8.73 2.48
C ARG A 124 3.80 -10.21 2.41
N GLU A 125 4.62 -11.02 3.09
CA GLU A 125 4.41 -12.46 3.11
C GLU A 125 3.12 -12.84 3.84
N GLU A 126 2.77 -12.11 4.92
CA GLU A 126 1.46 -12.25 5.56
C GLU A 126 0.32 -11.92 4.59
N CYS A 127 0.38 -10.77 3.91
CA CYS A 127 -0.64 -10.38 2.95
C CYS A 127 -0.78 -11.43 1.84
N ALA A 128 0.34 -11.92 1.30
CA ALA A 128 0.37 -12.92 0.23
C ALA A 128 -0.28 -14.26 0.63
N ARG A 129 -0.16 -14.64 1.91
CA ARG A 129 -0.73 -15.88 2.47
C ARG A 129 -2.18 -15.71 2.96
N SER A 130 -2.73 -14.50 2.93
CA SER A 130 -4.10 -14.25 3.38
C SER A 130 -5.12 -14.95 2.46
N ASP A 131 -6.14 -15.55 3.05
CA ASP A 131 -7.28 -16.13 2.33
C ASP A 131 -8.14 -15.04 1.66
N HIS A 132 -8.04 -13.81 2.15
CA HIS A 132 -8.83 -12.67 1.73
C HIS A 132 -8.19 -11.94 0.52
N PRO A 133 -8.83 -11.94 -0.66
CA PRO A 133 -8.32 -11.28 -1.86
C PRO A 133 -7.99 -9.79 -1.64
N GLU A 134 -8.84 -9.08 -0.91
CA GLU A 134 -8.66 -7.67 -0.56
C GLU A 134 -7.38 -7.39 0.22
N ILE A 135 -6.87 -8.36 0.99
CA ILE A 135 -5.61 -8.25 1.72
C ILE A 135 -4.43 -8.60 0.82
N ARG A 136 -4.57 -9.61 -0.05
CA ARG A 136 -3.54 -9.93 -1.07
C ARG A 136 -3.32 -8.76 -2.04
N ALA A 137 -4.39 -8.06 -2.41
CA ALA A 137 -4.35 -6.92 -3.32
C ALA A 137 -3.50 -5.75 -2.80
N GLU A 138 -3.28 -5.65 -1.48
CA GLU A 138 -2.47 -4.57 -0.88
C GLU A 138 -1.03 -4.54 -1.39
N ILE A 139 -0.49 -5.67 -1.84
CA ILE A 139 0.92 -5.82 -2.19
C ILE A 139 1.20 -5.94 -3.68
N GLU A 140 0.17 -6.13 -4.52
CA GLU A 140 0.29 -6.39 -5.98
C GLU A 140 1.13 -5.34 -6.73
N HIS A 141 1.24 -4.19 -6.10
CA HIS A 141 1.68 -2.97 -6.73
C HIS A 141 2.88 -2.36 -6.00
N LEU A 142 3.20 -2.82 -4.81
CA LEU A 142 4.22 -2.17 -4.04
C LEU A 142 5.61 -2.65 -4.46
N LYS A 143 6.65 -1.85 -4.25
CA LYS A 143 8.04 -2.29 -4.45
C LYS A 143 8.48 -3.19 -3.30
N GLY A 144 8.96 -4.40 -3.59
CA GLY A 144 9.55 -5.32 -2.62
C GLY A 144 10.91 -4.82 -2.13
N TRP A 145 10.93 -3.98 -1.11
CA TRP A 145 12.17 -3.50 -0.48
C TRP A 145 12.90 -4.62 0.24
N THR A 146 14.21 -4.73 0.01
CA THR A 146 15.09 -5.63 0.78
C THR A 146 16.18 -4.86 1.51
N SER A 147 16.75 -5.48 2.55
CA SER A 147 17.88 -4.91 3.28
C SER A 147 19.10 -4.68 2.39
N GLU A 148 19.34 -5.56 1.42
CA GLU A 148 20.43 -5.46 0.44
C GLU A 148 20.25 -4.24 -0.48
N GLU A 149 19.01 -3.91 -0.85
CA GLU A 149 18.74 -2.71 -1.63
C GLU A 149 19.03 -1.44 -0.82
N VAL A 150 18.67 -1.42 0.46
CA VAL A 150 19.00 -0.31 1.37
C VAL A 150 20.52 -0.17 1.52
N ASP A 151 21.24 -1.28 1.66
CA ASP A 151 22.70 -1.31 1.70
C ASP A 151 23.36 -0.81 0.41
N ARG A 152 22.79 -1.17 -0.74
CA ARG A 152 23.22 -0.63 -2.03
C ARG A 152 23.06 0.89 -2.05
N LEU A 153 21.91 1.42 -1.64
CA LEU A 153 21.66 2.87 -1.61
C LEU A 153 22.59 3.61 -0.63
N ALA A 154 22.91 3.00 0.51
CA ALA A 154 23.86 3.54 1.47
C ALA A 154 25.26 3.69 0.85
N ARG A 155 25.75 2.63 0.20
CA ARG A 155 27.05 2.63 -0.49
C ARG A 155 27.10 3.63 -1.64
N GLU A 156 26.03 3.73 -2.43
CA GLU A 156 25.93 4.71 -3.50
C GLU A 156 25.99 6.16 -2.98
N ARG A 157 25.32 6.46 -1.87
CA ARG A 157 25.37 7.80 -1.28
C ARG A 157 26.76 8.13 -0.74
N GLU A 158 27.41 7.18 -0.08
CA GLU A 158 28.77 7.36 0.41
C GLU A 158 29.75 7.60 -0.74
N ALA A 159 29.69 6.79 -1.80
CA ALA A 159 30.53 6.97 -2.98
C ALA A 159 30.32 8.34 -3.67
N ARG A 160 29.09 8.88 -3.66
CA ARG A 160 28.81 10.23 -4.16
C ARG A 160 29.41 11.31 -3.27
N ARG A 161 29.37 11.14 -1.95
CA ARG A 161 30.01 12.07 -0.99
C ARG A 161 31.52 12.10 -1.16
N SER A 162 32.16 10.94 -1.31
CA SER A 162 33.61 10.87 -1.51
C SER A 162 34.09 11.44 -2.86
N ARG A 163 33.18 11.61 -3.83
CA ARG A 163 33.49 12.16 -5.17
C ARG A 163 33.18 13.65 -5.33
N ALA A 164 32.50 14.28 -4.38
CA ALA A 164 32.23 15.71 -4.43
C ALA A 164 33.51 16.48 -4.04
N PRO A 165 34.09 17.34 -4.90
CA PRO A 165 35.18 18.22 -4.51
C PRO A 165 34.65 19.21 -3.46
N GLY A 166 35.37 19.33 -2.34
CA GLY A 166 35.07 20.26 -1.25
C GLY A 166 35.38 21.71 -1.59
#